data_AF-T1IB86-F1
#
_entry.id   AF-T1IB86-F1
#
_cell.length_a   1.000
_cell.length_b   1.000
_cell.length_c   1.000
_cell.angle_alpha   90.00
_cell.angle_beta   90.00
_cell.angle_gamma   90.00
#
_symmetry.space_group_name_H-M   'P 1'
#
loop_
_entity.id
_entity.type
_entity.pdbx_description
1 polymer ?
#
loop_
_entity_poly.entity_id
_entity_poly.type
_entity_poly.pdbx_seq_one_letter_code
_entity_poly.pdbx_strand_id
1 'polypeptide(L)'
;MYNKKVRTFMKILNADISLPSKETMLAEMEEDRAKRAKEGQRKKDFHKMNAQRNEEYFKQLAELGNLKPIPPVILKIFNDAFMTAIKDIVLG
;
A
#
# COMPACT_ATOMS: atom_id res chain seq x y z
N MET A 1 4.56 -4.26 -6.73
CA MET A 1 4.49 -4.20 -5.25
C MET A 1 5.78 -4.65 -4.56
N TYR A 2 6.20 -5.92 -4.70
CA TYR A 2 7.32 -6.50 -3.94
C TYR A 2 8.66 -5.77 -4.08
N ASN A 3 9.08 -5.43 -5.31
CA ASN A 3 10.35 -4.73 -5.56
C ASN A 3 10.48 -3.40 -4.78
N LYS A 4 9.38 -2.63 -4.67
CA LYS A 4 9.38 -1.37 -3.89
C LYS A 4 9.50 -1.63 -2.39
N LYS A 5 8.74 -2.59 -1.85
CA LYS A 5 8.83 -2.98 -0.44
C LYS A 5 10.25 -3.42 -0.07
N VAL A 6 10.86 -4.29 -0.88
CA VAL A 6 12.22 -4.79 -0.66
C VAL A 6 13.23 -3.64 -0.72
N ARG A 7 13.16 -2.76 -1.72
CA ARG A 7 14.09 -1.62 -1.83
C ARG A 7 13.99 -0.65 -0.65
N THR A 8 12.76 -0.32 -0.22
CA THR A 8 12.56 0.54 0.96
C THR A 8 13.09 -0.14 2.22
N PHE A 9 12.84 -1.44 2.40
CA PHE A 9 13.34 -2.20 3.53
C PHE A 9 14.88 -2.26 3.58
N MET A 10 15.55 -2.47 2.44
CA MET A 10 17.02 -2.48 2.39
C MET A 10 17.60 -1.11 2.77
N LYS A 11 16.98 -0.01 2.33
CA LYS A 11 17.39 1.34 2.73
C LYS A 11 17.19 1.61 4.23
N ILE A 12 16.14 1.08 4.83
CA ILE A 12 15.93 1.13 6.29
C ILE A 12 17.07 0.39 7.01
N LEU A 13 17.42 -0.81 6.55
CA LEU A 13 18.50 -1.61 7.16
C LEU A 13 19.88 -0.94 7.05
N ASN A 14 20.12 -0.23 5.94
CA ASN A 14 21.35 0.53 5.73
C ASN A 14 21.39 1.86 6.49
N ALA A 15 20.35 2.20 7.26
CA ALA A 15 20.17 3.51 7.90
C ALA A 15 20.12 4.70 6.92
N ASP A 16 19.84 4.45 5.63
CA ASP A 16 19.62 5.50 4.62
C ASP A 16 18.28 6.25 4.86
N ILE A 17 17.37 5.63 5.62
CA ILE A 17 16.06 6.17 5.98
C ILE A 17 15.87 6.00 7.48
N SER A 18 15.53 7.09 8.15
CA SER A 18 15.10 7.03 9.55
C SER A 18 13.61 6.72 9.62
N LEU A 19 13.25 5.70 10.39
CA LEU A 19 11.86 5.43 10.71
C LEU A 19 11.38 6.38 11.81
N PRO A 20 10.08 6.74 11.82
CA PRO A 20 9.51 7.47 12.94
C PRO A 20 9.57 6.63 14.23
N SER A 21 9.29 7.28 15.35
CA SER A 21 9.29 6.60 16.64
C SER A 21 8.33 5.41 16.66
N LYS A 22 8.59 4.44 17.54
CA LYS A 22 7.68 3.29 17.74
C LYS A 22 6.26 3.75 18.06
N GLU A 23 6.11 4.76 18.91
CA GLU A 23 4.81 5.30 19.31
C GLU A 23 4.05 5.88 18.12
N THR A 24 4.74 6.66 17.27
CA THR A 24 4.17 7.21 16.04
C THR A 24 3.72 6.09 15.09
N MET A 25 4.55 5.07 14.86
CA MET A 25 4.17 3.94 13.99
C MET A 25 2.96 3.16 14.51
N LEU A 26 2.87 2.96 15.83
CA LEU A 26 1.73 2.28 16.45
C LEU A 26 0.46 3.12 16.34
N ALA A 27 0.55 4.43 16.55
CA ALA A 27 -0.58 5.35 16.41
C ALA A 27 -1.14 5.37 14.98
N GLU A 28 -0.27 5.49 13.97
CA GLU A 28 -0.66 5.43 12.55
C GLU A 28 -1.33 4.09 12.21
N MET A 29 -0.80 2.98 12.73
CA MET A 29 -1.39 1.66 12.52
C MET A 29 -2.78 1.54 13.15
N GLU A 30 -2.99 2.07 14.36
CA GLU A 30 -4.32 2.06 15.00
C GLU A 30 -5.31 2.96 14.27
N GLU A 31 -4.86 4.11 13.77
CA GLU A 31 -5.68 5.01 12.96
C GLU A 31 -6.15 4.33 11.66
N ASP A 32 -5.26 3.67 10.91
CA ASP A 32 -5.65 2.93 9.70
C ASP A 32 -6.61 1.78 10.03
N ARG A 33 -6.40 1.07 11.14
CA ARG A 33 -7.33 0.03 11.60
C ARG A 33 -8.72 0.59 11.93
N ALA A 34 -8.77 1.73 12.63
CA ALA A 34 -10.03 2.39 12.96
C ALA A 34 -10.75 2.88 11.69
N LYS A 35 -10.01 3.46 10.74
CA LYS A 35 -10.55 3.89 9.44
C LYS A 35 -11.13 2.71 8.66
N ARG A 36 -10.40 1.59 8.58
CA ARG A 36 -10.89 0.36 7.90
C ARG A 36 -12.13 -0.23 8.56
N ALA A 37 -12.18 -0.24 9.88
CA ALA A 37 -13.36 -0.69 10.62
C ALA A 37 -14.58 0.19 10.33
N LYS A 38 -14.41 1.53 10.28
CA LYS A 38 -15.47 2.48 9.91
C LYS A 38 -15.96 2.28 8.47
N GLU A 39 -15.07 1.89 7.56
CA GLU A 39 -15.40 1.52 6.17
C GLU A 39 -16.07 0.12 6.04
N GLY A 40 -16.32 -0.57 7.16
CA GLY A 40 -16.98 -1.88 7.17
C GLY A 40 -16.05 -3.06 6.79
N GLN A 41 -14.74 -2.85 6.70
CA GLN A 41 -13.81 -3.94 6.43
C GLN A 41 -13.73 -4.88 7.64
N ARG A 42 -13.74 -6.19 7.39
CA ARG A 42 -13.47 -7.19 8.43
C ARG A 42 -11.97 -7.18 8.73
N LYS A 43 -11.60 -7.40 10.00
CA LYS A 43 -10.18 -7.42 10.44
C LYS A 43 -9.29 -8.33 9.57
N LYS A 44 -9.79 -9.51 9.17
CA LYS A 44 -9.06 -10.45 8.28
C LYS A 44 -8.77 -9.89 6.88
N ASP A 45 -9.55 -8.91 6.44
CA ASP A 45 -9.46 -8.27 5.13
C ASP A 45 -8.62 -6.97 5.16
N PHE A 46 -8.02 -6.59 6.29
CA PHE A 46 -7.20 -5.35 6.39
C PHE A 46 -5.91 -5.37 5.55
N HIS A 47 -5.51 -6.52 5.01
CA HIS A 47 -4.42 -6.57 4.04
C HIS A 47 -4.89 -6.26 2.61
N LYS A 48 -6.21 -6.26 2.36
CA LYS A 48 -6.77 -5.97 1.04
C LYS A 48 -6.62 -4.49 0.73
N MET A 49 -6.26 -4.25 -0.52
CA MET A 49 -5.99 -2.93 -1.06
C MET A 49 -6.94 -2.70 -2.23
N ASN A 50 -7.79 -1.68 -2.13
CA ASN A 50 -8.56 -1.19 -3.26
C ASN A 50 -7.68 -0.26 -4.12
N ALA A 51 -8.19 0.18 -5.28
CA ALA A 51 -7.44 1.00 -6.22
C ALA A 51 -6.84 2.27 -5.57
N GLN A 52 -7.65 3.00 -4.79
CA GLN A 52 -7.22 4.22 -4.09
C GLN A 52 -6.12 3.94 -3.07
N ARG A 53 -6.32 2.95 -2.20
CA ARG A 53 -5.33 2.61 -1.16
C ARG A 53 -4.05 2.06 -1.79
N ASN A 54 -4.12 1.34 -2.91
CA ASN A 54 -2.94 0.88 -3.65
C ASN A 54 -2.09 2.06 -4.12
N GLU A 55 -2.72 3.09 -4.69
CA GLU A 55 -2.05 4.30 -5.13
C GLU A 55 -1.41 5.07 -3.96
N GLU A 56 -2.17 5.30 -2.88
CA GLU A 56 -1.69 5.94 -1.65
C GLU A 56 -0.49 5.18 -1.06
N TYR A 57 -0.56 3.84 -1.01
CA TYR A 57 0.51 3.00 -0.49
C TYR A 57 1.80 3.10 -1.32
N PHE A 58 1.70 3.12 -2.66
CA PHE A 58 2.87 3.28 -3.51
C PHE A 58 3.48 4.69 -3.42
N LYS A 59 2.65 5.71 -3.24
CA LYS A 59 3.10 7.07 -2.98
C LYS A 59 3.88 7.14 -1.66
N GLN A 60 3.31 6.64 -0.57
CA GLN A 60 3.97 6.60 0.74
C GLN A 60 5.29 5.81 0.71
N LEU A 61 5.35 4.66 0.04
CA LEU A 61 6.59 3.90 -0.13
C LEU A 61 7.65 4.64 -0.94
N ALA A 62 7.23 5.41 -1.94
CA ALA A 62 8.14 6.22 -2.75
C ALA A 62 8.71 7.39 -1.94
N GLU A 63 7.87 8.06 -1.16
CA GLU A 63 8.25 9.15 -0.25
C GLU A 63 9.20 8.64 0.84
N LEU A 64 8.79 7.62 1.60
CA LEU A 64 9.60 7.02 2.66
C LEU A 64 10.93 6.49 2.09
N GLY A 65 10.85 5.78 0.97
CA GLY A 65 11.98 5.15 0.33
C GLY A 65 12.93 6.08 -0.41
N ASN A 66 12.58 7.36 -0.56
CA ASN A 66 13.14 8.26 -1.57
C ASN A 66 13.36 7.52 -2.92
N LEU A 67 12.30 6.87 -3.40
CA LEU A 67 12.29 6.08 -4.64
C LEU A 67 11.50 6.85 -5.70
N LYS A 68 11.86 6.64 -6.98
CA LYS A 68 11.06 7.18 -8.09
C LYS A 68 9.60 6.70 -7.97
N PRO A 69 8.59 7.60 -7.94
CA PRO A 69 7.19 7.20 -7.86
C PRO A 69 6.79 6.35 -9.07
N ILE A 70 5.81 5.48 -8.88
CA ILE A 70 5.27 4.68 -9.99
C ILE A 70 4.45 5.62 -10.89
N PRO A 71 4.65 5.61 -12.21
CA PRO A 71 3.83 6.43 -13.10
C PRO A 71 2.34 6.10 -12.93
N PRO A 72 1.46 7.10 -12.78
CA PRO A 72 0.02 6.88 -12.57
C PRO A 72 -0.63 5.99 -13.63
N VAL A 73 -0.16 6.11 -14.89
CA VAL A 73 -0.63 5.27 -16.00
C VAL A 73 -0.41 3.77 -15.77
N ILE A 74 0.70 3.38 -15.12
CA ILE A 74 0.99 1.97 -14.82
C ILE A 74 0.04 1.45 -13.74
N LEU A 75 -0.28 2.27 -12.73
CA LEU A 75 -1.25 1.92 -11.71
C LEU A 75 -2.66 1.79 -12.29
N LYS A 76 -3.03 2.67 -13.21
CA LYS A 76 -4.31 2.60 -13.93
C LYS A 76 -4.44 1.30 -14.72
N ILE A 77 -3.44 0.98 -15.56
CA ILE A 77 -3.42 -0.28 -16.33
C ILE A 77 -3.55 -1.49 -15.40
N PHE A 78 -2.81 -1.51 -14.29
CA PHE A 78 -2.88 -2.60 -13.31
C PHE A 78 -4.29 -2.74 -12.69
N ASN A 79 -4.90 -1.64 -12.25
CA ASN A 79 -6.23 -1.65 -11.66
C ASN A 79 -7.28 -2.10 -12.67
N ASP A 80 -7.23 -1.60 -13.91
CA ASP A 80 -8.16 -1.98 -14.98
C ASP A 80 -8.05 -3.48 -15.29
N ALA A 81 -6.84 -4.00 -15.46
CA ALA A 81 -6.60 -5.43 -15.71
C ALA A 81 -7.08 -6.31 -14.53
N PHE A 82 -6.81 -5.89 -13.30
CA PHE A 82 -7.21 -6.60 -12.10
C PHE A 82 -8.74 -6.66 -11.94
N MET A 83 -9.44 -5.55 -12.21
CA MET A 83 -10.89 -5.50 -12.15
C MET A 83 -11.54 -6.36 -13.24
N THR A 84 -10.99 -6.38 -14.45
CA THR A 84 -11.42 -7.29 -15.52
C THR A 84 -11.25 -8.75 -15.11
N ALA A 85 -10.08 -9.13 -14.60
CA ALA A 85 -9.81 -10.50 -14.16
C ALA A 85 -10.77 -10.94 -13.04
N ILE A 86 -11.06 -10.07 -12.05
CA ILE A 86 -12.05 -10.37 -11.02
C ILE A 86 -13.43 -10.55 -11.64
N LYS A 87 -13.83 -9.67 -12.56
CA LYS A 87 -15.14 -9.74 -13.21
C LYS A 87 -15.33 -11.07 -13.93
N ASP A 88 -14.31 -11.51 -14.68
CA ASP A 88 -14.35 -12.77 -15.42
C ASP A 88 -14.38 -13.99 -14.49
N ILE A 89 -13.71 -13.93 -13.33
CA ILE A 89 -13.72 -15.01 -12.32
C ILE A 89 -15.04 -15.08 -11.56
N VAL A 90 -15.71 -13.94 -11.34
CA VAL A 90 -16.96 -13.87 -10.56
C VAL A 90 -18.19 -14.14 -11.42
N LEU A 91 -18.12 -13.84 -12.73
CA LEU A 91 -19.22 -14.04 -13.69
C LEU A 91 -19.05 -15.28 -14.57
N GLY A 92 -17.92 -15.98 -14.48
CA GLY A 92 -17.61 -17.22 -15.21
C GLY A 92 -18.08 -18.48 -14.49
#